data_AF-A0A2B8BFQ5-F1
#
_entry.id   AF-A0A2B8BFQ5-F1
#
_cell.length_a   1.000
_cell.length_b   1.000
_cell.length_c   1.000
_cell.angle_alpha   90.00
_cell.angle_beta   90.00
_cell.angle_gamma   90.00
#
_symmetry.space_group_name_H-M   'P 1'
#
loop_
_entity.id
_entity.type
_entity.pdbx_description
1 polymer ?
#
loop_
_entity_poly.entity_id
_entity_poly.type
_entity_poly.pdbx_seq_one_letter_code
_entity_poly.pdbx_strand_id
1 'polypeptide(L)' 'MEELTRVELSKPVEPEDGVLPAGSVGTVVGIYRGGAAYEVEFAKPFHAVATVMPDAIRHARA' A
#
# COMPACT_ATOMS: atom_id res chain seq x y z
N MET A 1 -0.46 10.52 -4.50
CA MET A 1 -1.15 9.49 -5.29
C MET A 1 -2.65 9.71 -5.18
N GLU A 2 -3.42 9.17 -6.12
CA GLU A 2 -4.89 9.25 -6.15
C GLU A 2 -5.50 7.88 -5.83
N GLU A 3 -6.80 7.83 -5.55
CA GLU A 3 -7.53 6.56 -5.42
C GLU A 3 -7.44 5.75 -6.71
N LEU A 4 -7.49 4.42 -6.58
CA LEU A 4 -7.30 3.44 -7.65
C LEU A 4 -5.90 3.45 -8.29
N THR A 5 -4.97 4.25 -7.76
CA THR A 5 -3.55 4.18 -8.15
C THR A 5 -2.97 2.84 -7.70
N ARG A 6 -2.30 2.16 -8.62
CA ARG A 6 -1.56 0.93 -8.32
C ARG A 6 -0.18 1.26 -7.77
N VAL A 7 0.17 0.65 -6.65
CA VAL A 7 1.39 0.99 -5.89
C VAL A 7 2.17 -0.25 -5.52
N GLU A 8 3.46 -0.07 -5.31
CA GLU A 8 4.37 -1.10 -4.84
C GLU A 8 5.04 -0.64 -3.55
N LEU A 9 5.10 -1.54 -2.56
CA LEU A 9 5.80 -1.27 -1.29
C LEU A 9 7.31 -1.15 -1.53
N SER A 10 7.93 -0.09 -1.02
CA SER A 10 9.38 0.11 -1.04
C SER A 10 10.10 -0.57 0.13
N LYS A 11 9.37 -0.83 1.22
CA LYS A 11 9.83 -1.49 2.46
C LYS A 11 8.70 -2.37 3.02
N PRO A 12 9.00 -3.36 3.88
CA PRO A 12 7.96 -4.17 4.50
C PRO A 12 6.99 -3.32 5.33
N VAL A 13 5.72 -3.75 5.36
CA VAL A 13 4.65 -3.19 6.21
C VAL A 13 4.05 -4.34 7.01
N GLU A 14 3.75 -4.10 8.28
CA GLU A 14 3.31 -5.13 9.23
C GLU A 14 1.87 -4.85 9.70
N PRO A 15 0.84 -5.19 8.89
CA PRO A 15 -0.53 -5.26 9.39
C PRO A 15 -0.71 -6.43 10.38
N GLU A 16 -1.85 -6.46 11.08
CA GLU A 16 -2.14 -7.47 12.11
C GLU A 16 -2.11 -8.91 11.58
N ASP A 17 -2.49 -9.12 10.32
CA ASP A 17 -2.58 -10.44 9.69
C ASP A 17 -1.23 -11.01 9.21
N GLY A 18 -0.15 -10.24 9.29
CA GLY A 18 1.21 -10.68 8.92
C GLY A 18 2.03 -9.61 8.21
N VAL A 19 3.20 -9.98 7.69
CA VAL A 19 4.10 -9.04 7.03
C VAL A 19 3.85 -8.99 5.52
N LEU A 20 3.55 -7.81 5.00
CA LEU A 20 3.59 -7.51 3.56
C LEU A 20 5.03 -7.13 3.17
N PRO A 21 5.75 -7.95 2.38
CA PRO A 21 7.14 -7.67 2.03
C PRO A 21 7.26 -6.47 1.07
N ALA A 22 8.46 -5.89 1.01
CA ALA A 22 8.80 -4.94 -0.05
C ALA A 22 8.57 -5.60 -1.43
N GLY A 23 8.09 -4.82 -2.39
CA GLY A 23 7.67 -5.32 -3.70
C GLY A 23 6.22 -5.79 -3.76
N SER A 24 5.49 -5.86 -2.64
CA SER A 24 4.05 -6.17 -2.68
C SER A 24 3.31 -5.08 -3.43
N VAL A 25 2.44 -5.48 -4.34
CA VAL A 25 1.64 -4.57 -5.18
C VAL A 25 0.22 -4.53 -4.65
N GLY A 26 -0.27 -3.31 -4.44
CA GLY A 26 -1.64 -3.04 -4.00
C GLY A 26 -2.28 -1.89 -4.76
N THR A 27 -3.49 -1.55 -4.37
CA THR A 27 -4.28 -0.45 -4.95
C THR A 27 -4.65 0.53 -3.85
N VAL A 28 -4.46 1.82 -4.07
CA VAL A 28 -4.92 2.86 -3.14
C VAL A 28 -6.46 2.87 -3.13
N VAL A 29 -7.06 2.66 -1.98
CA VAL A 29 -8.52 2.66 -1.76
C VAL A 29 -8.99 3.80 -0.85
N GLY A 30 -8.05 4.57 -0.29
CA GLY A 30 -8.36 5.75 0.52
C GLY A 30 -7.14 6.65 0.72
N ILE A 31 -7.41 7.95 0.96
CA ILE A 31 -6.37 8.97 1.14
C ILE A 31 -6.62 9.74 2.44
N TYR A 32 -5.66 9.68 3.37
CA TYR A 32 -5.73 10.44 4.61
C TYR A 32 -5.12 11.83 4.45
N ARG A 33 -5.89 12.86 4.85
CA ARG A 33 -5.45 14.27 4.97
C ARG A 33 -4.61 14.77 3.78
N GLY A 34 -5.06 14.49 2.55
CA GLY A 34 -4.37 14.92 1.33
C GLY A 34 -3.05 14.20 1.04
N GLY A 35 -2.85 12.98 1.58
CA GLY A 35 -1.66 12.17 1.33
C GLY A 35 -0.68 12.10 2.49
N ALA A 36 -1.14 12.37 3.72
CA ALA A 36 -0.35 12.08 4.92
C ALA A 36 -0.16 10.56 5.11
N ALA A 37 -1.13 9.76 4.66
CA ALA A 37 -1.08 8.31 4.54
C ALA A 37 -2.10 7.82 3.50
N TYR A 38 -2.01 6.55 3.13
CA TYR A 38 -2.88 5.91 2.13
C TYR A 38 -3.42 4.59 2.66
N GLU A 39 -4.71 4.32 2.48
CA GLU A 39 -5.20 2.94 2.60
C GLU A 39 -4.92 2.21 1.31
N VAL A 40 -4.23 1.08 1.42
CA VAL A 40 -3.84 0.26 0.28
C VAL A 40 -4.38 -1.14 0.49
N GLU A 41 -5.17 -1.62 -0.47
CA GLU A 41 -5.64 -2.99 -0.52
C GLU A 41 -4.63 -3.86 -1.28
N PHE A 42 -4.24 -4.96 -0.65
CA PHE A 42 -3.36 -5.99 -1.20
C PHE A 42 -4.14 -7.28 -1.36
N ALA A 43 -3.86 -8.02 -2.44
CA ALA A 43 -4.41 -9.36 -2.66
C ALA A 43 -3.35 -10.47 -2.47
N LYS A 44 -2.07 -10.11 -2.51
CA LYS A 44 -0.93 -11.02 -2.36
C LYS A 44 0.14 -10.36 -1.47
N PRO A 45 0.88 -11.14 -0.66
CA PRO A 45 0.78 -12.60 -0.49
C PRO A 45 -0.50 -13.07 0.21
N PHE A 46 -1.22 -12.19 0.87
CA PHE A 46 -2.55 -12.42 1.43
C PHE A 46 -3.41 -11.17 1.23
N HIS A 47 -4.72 -11.29 1.48
CA HIS A 47 -5.63 -10.16 1.41
C HIS A 47 -5.48 -9.29 2.67
N ALA A 48 -5.23 -7.99 2.49
CA ALA A 48 -5.11 -7.03 3.60
C ALA A 48 -5.42 -5.61 3.12
N VAL A 49 -5.99 -4.79 4.00
CA VAL A 49 -6.04 -3.34 3.84
C VAL A 49 -5.13 -2.73 4.90
N ALA A 50 -4.09 -2.02 4.47
CA ALA A 50 -3.12 -1.41 5.37
C ALA A 50 -3.09 0.10 5.19
N THR A 51 -2.93 0.83 6.30
CA THR A 51 -2.53 2.23 6.26
C THR A 51 -1.03 2.31 6.01
N VAL A 52 -0.63 2.91 4.89
CA VAL A 52 0.74 2.96 4.41
C VAL A 52 1.22 4.39 4.31
N MET A 53 2.43 4.64 4.81
CA MET A 53 3.05 5.97 4.76
C MET A 53 3.56 6.29 3.36
N PRO A 54 3.60 7.58 2.95
CA PRO A 54 4.02 7.98 1.61
C PRO A 54 5.44 7.55 1.24
N ASP A 55 6.33 7.42 2.22
CA ASP A 55 7.72 6.98 2.03
C ASP A 55 7.86 5.46 1.82
N ALA A 56 6.78 4.70 2.06
CA ALA A 56 6.73 3.25 1.95
C ALA A 56 6.16 2.76 0.62
N ILE A 57 5.71 3.66 -0.27
CA ILE A 57 5.09 3.29 -1.55
C ILE A 57 5.66 4.08 -2.73
N ARG A 58 5.62 3.44 -3.90
CA ARG A 58 5.88 4.05 -5.21
C ARG A 58 4.82 3.60 -6.19
N HIS A 59 4.69 4.29 -7.33
CA HIS A 59 3.88 3.78 -8.43
C HIS A 59 4.38 2.39 -8.85
N ALA A 60 3.46 1.43 -8.94
CA ALA A 60 3.79 0.13 -9.51
C ALA A 60 4.14 0.31 -11.00
N ARG A 61 5.15 -0.43 -11.47
CA ARG A 61 5.45 -0.45 -12.92
C ARG A 61 4.32 -1.17 -13.67
N ALA A 62 4.07 -0.73 -14.89
CA ALA A 62 3.17 -1.40 -15.83
C ALA A 62 3.70 -2.78 -16.23
#